data_AF-A0A653H509-F1
#
_entry.id   AF-A0A653H509-F1
#
_cell.length_a   1.000
_cell.length_b   1.000
_cell.length_c   1.000
_cell.angle_alpha   90.00
_cell.angle_beta   90.00
_cell.angle_gamma   90.00
#
_symmetry.space_group_name_H-M   'P 1'
#
loop_
_entity.id
_entity.type
_entity.pdbx_description
1 polymer ?
#
loop_
_entity_poly.entity_id
_entity_poly.type
_entity_poly.pdbx_seq_one_letter_code
_entity_poly.pdbx_strand_id
1 'polypeptide(L)'
;LSLLTTKTYNLLTIMWTFSIWLESVAILPQLVLLEKQREVENITSHYVITMGMYRAFYILNWIYRFFFDEKPFINVVGWLAGLIQTLLYIDFFYYFALAKWYGKKLVLPFNGEV
;
A
#
# COMPACT_ATOMS: atom_id res chain seq x y z
N LEU A 1 4.49 -17.63 -1.58
CA LEU A 1 5.78 -17.05 -1.14
C LEU A 1 6.19 -17.46 0.27
N SER A 2 5.29 -17.45 1.26
CA SER A 2 5.64 -17.70 2.67
C SER A 2 6.43 -18.98 2.94
N LEU A 3 6.07 -20.12 2.33
CA LEU A 3 6.78 -21.40 2.48
C LEU A 3 8.18 -21.41 1.83
N LEU A 4 8.43 -20.54 0.85
CA LEU A 4 9.71 -20.43 0.14
C LEU A 4 10.65 -19.41 0.80
N THR A 5 10.10 -18.38 1.46
CA THR A 5 10.87 -17.27 2.02
C THR A 5 11.00 -17.31 3.55
N THR A 6 10.46 -18.36 4.20
CA THR A 6 10.53 -18.49 5.67
C THR A 6 11.97 -18.79 6.10
N LYS A 7 12.44 -18.14 7.18
CA LYS A 7 13.78 -18.38 7.73
C LYS A 7 13.88 -19.76 8.39
N THR A 8 12.78 -20.23 8.98
CA THR A 8 12.69 -21.52 9.68
C THR A 8 11.31 -22.15 9.40
N TYR A 9 11.28 -23.47 9.26
CA TYR A 9 10.03 -24.22 9.05
C TYR A 9 9.30 -24.49 10.38
N ASN A 10 9.01 -23.42 11.11
CA ASN A 10 8.11 -23.43 12.26
C ASN A 10 6.78 -22.81 11.83
N LEU A 11 5.65 -23.40 12.25
CA LEU A 11 4.32 -22.89 11.96
C LEU A 11 4.19 -21.39 12.25
N LEU A 12 4.71 -20.92 13.38
CA LEU A 12 4.63 -19.52 13.78
C LEU A 12 5.44 -18.60 12.84
N THR A 13 6.63 -19.03 12.42
CA THR A 13 7.46 -18.27 11.47
C THR A 13 6.86 -18.26 10.06
N ILE A 14 6.23 -19.36 9.65
CA ILE A 14 5.51 -19.45 8.38
C ILE A 14 4.29 -18.51 8.39
N MET A 15 3.51 -18.51 9.48
CA MET A 15 2.37 -17.61 9.64
C MET A 15 2.79 -16.14 9.69
N TRP A 16 3.89 -15.82 10.37
CA TRP A 16 4.45 -14.47 10.41
C TRP A 16 4.96 -14.01 9.03
N THR A 17 5.65 -14.90 8.30
CA THR A 17 6.11 -14.61 6.93
C THR A 17 4.91 -14.43 6.00
N PHE A 18 3.86 -15.24 6.18
CA PHE A 18 2.61 -15.12 5.45
C PHE A 18 1.90 -13.79 5.74
N SER A 19 1.82 -13.35 7.00
CA SER A 19 1.15 -12.09 7.34
C SER A 19 1.84 -10.89 6.70
N ILE A 20 3.17 -10.90 6.57
CA ILE A 20 3.92 -9.83 5.88
C ILE A 20 3.59 -9.78 4.39
N TRP A 21 3.58 -10.93 3.70
CA TRP A 21 3.21 -10.98 2.29
C TRP A 21 1.75 -10.58 2.07
N LEU A 22 0.84 -11.03 2.93
CA LEU A 22 -0.57 -10.68 2.86
C LEU A 22 -0.78 -9.18 3.08
N GLU A 23 -0.10 -8.57 4.05
CA GLU A 23 -0.18 -7.13 4.30
C GLU A 23 0.20 -6.32 3.05
N SER A 24 1.23 -6.74 2.31
CA SER A 24 1.68 -6.02 1.11
C SER A 24 0.64 -5.89 0.01
N VAL A 25 -0.34 -6.80 -0.05
CA VAL A 25 -1.38 -6.84 -1.09
C VAL A 25 -2.79 -6.59 -0.54
N ALA A 26 -2.96 -6.57 0.78
CA ALA A 26 -4.26 -6.46 1.44
C ALA A 26 -5.04 -5.18 1.07
N ILE A 27 -4.33 -4.13 0.64
CA ILE A 27 -4.94 -2.85 0.26
C ILE A 27 -5.59 -2.87 -1.13
N LEU A 28 -5.22 -3.81 -2.01
CA LEU A 28 -5.65 -3.84 -3.41
C LEU A 28 -7.17 -3.76 -3.62
N PRO A 29 -8.03 -4.51 -2.88
CA PRO A 29 -9.47 -4.44 -3.09
C PRO A 29 -10.05 -3.04 -2.84
N GLN A 30 -9.53 -2.33 -1.83
CA GLN A 30 -9.92 -0.96 -1.51
C GLN A 30 -9.50 0.01 -2.62
N LEU A 31 -8.31 -0.18 -3.20
CA LEU A 31 -7.82 0.65 -4.31
C LEU A 31 -8.68 0.47 -5.57
N VAL A 32 -9.02 -0.77 -5.92
CA VAL A 32 -9.89 -1.09 -7.07
C VAL A 32 -11.29 -0.49 -6.90
N LEU A 33 -11.82 -0.48 -5.67
CA LEU A 33 -13.11 0.15 -5.38
C LEU A 33 -13.05 1.66 -5.65
N LEU A 34 -11.98 2.34 -5.21
CA LEU A 34 -11.80 3.78 -5.39
C LEU A 34 -11.63 4.16 -6.86
N GLU A 35 -10.92 3.35 -7.63
CA GLU A 35 -10.78 3.53 -9.07
C GLU A 35 -12.13 3.44 -9.79
N LYS A 36 -12.98 2.48 -9.41
CA LYS A 36 -14.32 2.29 -10.00
C LYS A 36 -15.29 3.41 -9.65
N GLN A 37 -15.22 3.95 -8.43
CA GLN A 37 -16.15 4.98 -7.98
C GLN A 37 -15.92 6.32 -8.70
N ARG A 38 -14.70 6.61 -9.20
CA ARG A 38 -14.30 7.86 -9.90
C ARG A 38 -14.55 9.17 -9.13
N GLU A 39 -15.32 9.14 -8.06
CA GLU A 39 -15.43 10.15 -7.03
C GLU A 39 -14.74 9.63 -5.78
N VAL A 40 -13.64 10.29 -5.40
CA VAL A 40 -12.99 9.96 -4.15
C VAL A 40 -13.54 10.87 -3.08
N GLU A 41 -14.30 10.29 -2.16
CA GLU A 41 -14.76 10.97 -0.98
C GLU A 41 -13.56 11.50 -0.17
N ASN A 42 -13.65 12.72 0.36
CA ASN A 42 -12.56 13.33 1.14
C ASN A 42 -12.12 12.42 2.30
N ILE A 43 -13.06 11.72 2.95
CA ILE A 43 -12.78 10.79 4.06
C ILE A 43 -11.87 9.65 3.60
N THR A 44 -12.18 9.02 2.46
CA THR A 44 -11.39 7.91 1.94
C THR A 44 -10.00 8.36 1.49
N SER A 45 -9.87 9.59 0.98
CA SER A 45 -8.57 10.20 0.67
C SER A 45 -7.69 10.34 1.91
N HIS A 46 -8.23 10.91 3.00
CA HIS A 46 -7.48 11.07 4.25
C HIS A 46 -7.09 9.73 4.87
N TYR A 47 -7.97 8.72 4.79
CA TYR A 47 -7.68 7.37 5.25
C TYR A 47 -6.47 6.77 4.53
N VAL A 48 -6.44 6.81 3.19
CA VAL A 48 -5.34 6.23 2.40
C VAL A 48 -4.02 6.99 2.64
N ILE A 49 -4.07 8.33 2.75
CA ILE A 49 -2.88 9.14 3.08
C ILE A 49 -2.33 8.77 4.47
N THR A 50 -3.18 8.60 5.47
CA THR A 50 -2.77 8.21 6.82
C THR A 50 -2.15 6.81 6.85
N MET A 51 -2.74 5.86 6.12
CA MET A 51 -2.17 4.51 5.92
C MET A 51 -0.79 4.57 5.24
N GLY A 52 -0.62 5.41 4.22
CA GLY A 52 0.67 5.64 3.57
C GLY A 52 1.71 6.24 4.52
N MET A 53 1.34 7.24 5.33
CA MET A 53 2.22 7.84 6.34
C MET A 53 2.66 6.83 7.40
N TYR A 54 1.74 6.01 7.91
CA TYR A 54 2.07 4.89 8.80
C TYR A 54 3.19 4.02 8.21
N ARG A 55 3.10 3.68 6.91
CA ARG A 55 4.11 2.85 6.24
C ARG A 55 5.45 3.58 6.07
N ALA A 56 5.42 4.86 5.72
CA ALA A 56 6.62 5.68 5.63
C ALA A 56 7.38 5.72 6.96
N PHE A 57 6.66 5.90 8.08
CA PHE A 57 7.28 5.87 9.41
C PHE A 57 7.88 4.51 9.77
N TYR A 58 7.28 3.40 9.33
CA TYR A 58 7.86 2.07 9.49
C TYR A 58 9.19 1.91 8.73
N ILE A 59 9.25 2.39 7.49
CA ILE A 59 10.48 2.35 6.69
C ILE A 59 11.57 3.19 7.36
N LEU A 60 11.24 4.41 7.81
CA LEU A 60 12.17 5.25 8.57
C LEU A 60 12.65 4.58 9.86
N ASN A 61 11.76 3.88 10.57
CA ASN A 61 12.12 3.11 11.75
C ASN A 61 13.10 1.98 11.41
N TRP A 62 12.89 1.25 10.31
CA TRP A 62 13.81 0.19 9.88
C TRP A 62 15.16 0.73 9.47
N ILE A 63 15.20 1.88 8.78
CA ILE A 63 16.45 2.58 8.46
C ILE A 63 17.17 2.98 9.75
N TYR A 64 16.47 3.57 10.71
CA TYR A 64 17.04 3.93 12.01
C TYR A 64 17.63 2.70 12.72
N ARG A 65 16.87 1.61 12.83
CA ARG A 65 17.34 0.37 13.47
C ARG A 65 18.49 -0.28 12.73
N PHE A 66 18.60 -0.10 11.42
CA PHE A 66 19.73 -0.61 10.66
C PHE A 66 21.05 0.09 11.02
N PHE A 67 21.01 1.40 11.32
CA PHE A 67 22.21 2.18 11.65
C PHE A 67 22.55 2.23 13.14
N PHE A 68 21.55 2.18 14.02
CA PHE A 68 21.73 2.48 15.45
C PHE A 68 21.63 1.26 16.39
N ASP A 69 21.11 0.10 15.95
CA ASP A 69 21.13 -1.12 16.80
C ASP A 69 22.52 -1.79 16.79
N GLU A 70 22.91 -2.40 17.91
CA GLU A 70 24.20 -3.12 18.08
C GLU A 70 24.42 -4.24 17.05
N LYS A 71 23.34 -4.80 16.50
CA LYS A 71 23.35 -5.73 15.37
C LYS A 71 22.39 -5.21 14.31
N PRO A 72 22.80 -5.13 13.03
CA PRO A 72 21.93 -4.62 11.98
C PRO A 72 20.68 -5.50 11.84
N PHE A 73 19.51 -4.90 12.03
CA PHE A 73 18.23 -5.60 11.87
C PHE A 73 17.94 -5.84 10.39
N ILE A 74 18.31 -7.04 9.88
CA ILE A 74 18.10 -7.41 8.48
C ILE A 74 16.89 -8.36 8.36
N ASN A 75 15.75 -7.79 7.99
CA ASN A 75 14.52 -8.51 7.64
C ASN A 75 14.22 -8.41 6.14
N VAL A 76 14.93 -9.19 5.32
CA VAL A 76 14.79 -9.13 3.85
C VAL A 76 13.33 -9.27 3.38
N VAL A 77 12.55 -10.15 3.99
CA VAL A 77 11.13 -10.35 3.65
C VAL A 77 10.32 -9.08 3.96
N GLY A 78 10.51 -8.48 5.14
CA GLY A 78 9.84 -7.24 5.52
C GLY A 78 10.19 -6.06 4.62
N TRP A 79 11.47 -5.94 4.24
CA TRP A 79 11.92 -4.88 3.34
C TRP A 79 11.35 -5.04 1.93
N LEU A 80 11.38 -6.25 1.36
CA LEU A 80 10.80 -6.52 0.03
C LEU A 80 9.29 -6.33 0.00
N ALA A 81 8.57 -6.89 0.97
CA ALA A 81 7.12 -6.71 1.07
C ALA A 81 6.73 -5.24 1.32
N GLY A 82 7.50 -4.53 2.15
CA GLY A 82 7.35 -3.10 2.39
C GLY A 82 7.57 -2.27 1.13
N LEU A 83 8.56 -2.62 0.31
CA LEU A 83 8.83 -1.97 -0.98
C LEU A 83 7.67 -2.18 -1.97
N ILE A 84 7.16 -3.41 -2.10
CA ILE A 84 6.00 -3.72 -2.95
C ILE A 84 4.79 -2.88 -2.52
N GLN A 85 4.48 -2.86 -1.22
CA GLN A 85 3.34 -2.08 -0.73
C GLN A 85 3.52 -0.57 -0.94
N THR A 86 4.74 -0.06 -0.80
CA THR A 86 5.04 1.36 -1.03
C THR A 86 4.85 1.73 -2.50
N LEU A 87 5.30 0.87 -3.42
CA LEU A 87 5.07 1.07 -4.86
C LEU A 87 3.57 1.09 -5.20
N LEU A 88 2.77 0.20 -4.61
CA LEU A 88 1.32 0.20 -4.79
C LEU A 88 0.66 1.51 -4.30
N TYR A 89 1.11 2.04 -3.16
CA TYR A 89 0.62 3.34 -2.68
C TYR A 89 1.04 4.49 -3.59
N ILE A 90 2.29 4.50 -4.07
CA ILE A 90 2.77 5.54 -4.98
C ILE A 90 1.98 5.52 -6.29
N ASP A 91 1.76 4.34 -6.87
CA ASP A 91 0.96 4.17 -8.08
C ASP A 91 -0.47 4.74 -7.89
N PHE A 92 -1.11 4.39 -6.79
CA PHE A 92 -2.41 4.94 -6.43
C PHE A 92 -2.37 6.47 -6.27
N PHE A 93 -1.41 7.02 -5.51
CA PHE A 93 -1.32 8.46 -5.29
C PHE A 93 -1.06 9.23 -6.59
N TYR A 94 -0.28 8.66 -7.51
CA TYR A 94 -0.05 9.22 -8.83
C TYR A 94 -1.35 9.33 -9.62
N TYR A 95 -2.08 8.22 -9.81
CA TYR A 95 -3.36 8.24 -10.53
C TYR A 95 -4.43 9.08 -9.84
N PHE A 96 -4.44 9.08 -8.50
CA PHE A 96 -5.35 9.90 -7.71
C PHE A 96 -5.08 11.41 -7.91
N ALA A 97 -3.82 11.84 -7.82
CA ALA A 97 -3.43 13.23 -8.06
C ALA A 97 -3.72 13.65 -9.51
N LEU A 98 -3.46 12.76 -10.46
CA LEU A 98 -3.80 12.95 -11.87
C LEU A 98 -5.31 13.18 -12.03
N ALA A 99 -6.15 12.26 -11.53
CA ALA A 99 -7.60 12.38 -11.61
C ALA A 99 -8.12 13.67 -10.96
N LYS A 100 -7.56 14.07 -9.81
CA LYS A 100 -7.91 15.31 -9.10
C LYS A 100 -7.52 16.56 -9.88
N TRP A 101 -6.35 16.60 -10.51
CA TRP A 101 -5.88 17.73 -11.31
C TRP A 101 -6.58 17.84 -12.66
N TYR A 102 -6.88 16.71 -13.32
CA TYR A 102 -7.63 16.73 -14.58
C TYR A 102 -9.11 17.05 -14.39
N GLY A 103 -9.63 17.00 -13.16
CA GLY A 103 -10.85 17.70 -12.74
C GLY A 103 -12.11 17.39 -13.56
N LYS A 104 -12.13 16.31 -14.35
CA LYS A 104 -13.30 15.97 -15.14
C LYS A 104 -14.31 15.30 -14.23
N LYS A 105 -15.32 16.07 -13.81
CA LYS A 105 -16.67 15.52 -13.68
C LYS A 105 -16.95 14.80 -14.99
N LEU A 106 -17.02 13.46 -14.94
CA LEU A 106 -17.63 12.69 -16.01
C LEU A 106 -19.14 12.93 -15.92
N VAL A 107 -19.55 14.13 -16.34
CA VAL A 107 -20.92 14.35 -16.77
C VAL A 107 -20.97 13.75 -18.17
N LEU A 108 -21.68 12.63 -18.31
CA LEU A 108 -22.08 12.17 -19.63
C LEU A 108 -22.92 13.30 -20.24
N PRO A 109 -22.60 13.83 -21.45
CA PRO A 109 -23.56 14.61 -22.18
C PRO A 109 -24.68 13.66 -22.59
N PHE A 110 -25.77 13.62 -21.83
CA PHE A 110 -27.02 13.08 -22.34
C PHE A 110 -27.68 14.18 -23.16
N ASN A 111 -27.33 14.19 -24.44
CA ASN A 111 -28.02 14.97 -25.46
C ASN A 111 -28.89 13.97 -26.24
N GLY A 112 -30.21 14.10 -26.15
CA GLY A 112 -31.19 13.18 -26.75
C GLY A 112 -32.32 12.89 -25.77
N GLU A 113 -33.12 13.89 -25.43
CA GLU A 113 -34.45 14.15 -26.02
C GLU A 113 -35.56 13.43 -25.27
N VAL A 114 -36.58 14.21 -24.92
CA VAL A 114 -37.84 13.89 -24.25
C VAL A 114 -38.60 12.75 -24.92
#